data_AF-A0A351YW43-F1
#
_entry.id   AF-A0A351YW43-F1
#
_cell.length_a   1.000
_cell.length_b   1.000
_cell.length_c   1.000
_cell.angle_alpha   90.00
_cell.angle_beta   90.00
_cell.angle_gamma   90.00
#
_symmetry.space_group_name_H-M   'P 1'
#
loop_
_entity.id
_entity.type
_entity.pdbx_description
1 polymer ?
#
loop_
_entity_poly.entity_id
_entity_poly.type
_entity_poly.pdbx_seq_one_letter_code
_entity_poly.pdbx_strand_id
1 'polypeptide(L)'
;LKDPKASDQHKAQVAAALLENGSGISDVMELAKSTLQNGKHLSLRYALGKEFAKYGSPEFADLCAQYIESTDPATQGTGLDIFAKGKYSSVMQAVRDLAQPAYDEAAEKEAREKALLEGDESNAKPDATEKKKTRVVNQNSRKAKKILDYIGG
;
A
#
# COMPACT_ATOMS: atom_id res chain seq x y z
N LEU A 1 26.19 1.66 -1.41
CA LEU A 1 24.96 2.50 -1.33
C LEU A 1 25.27 4.01 -1.34
N LYS A 2 26.35 4.46 -0.71
CA LYS A 2 26.71 5.89 -0.55
C LYS A 2 27.48 6.50 -1.74
N ASP A 3 27.87 5.69 -2.73
CA ASP A 3 28.52 6.20 -3.94
C ASP A 3 27.50 6.98 -4.81
N PRO A 4 27.70 8.30 -5.02
CA PRO A 4 26.80 9.10 -5.82
C PRO A 4 26.84 8.74 -7.31
N LYS A 5 27.93 8.12 -7.81
CA LYS A 5 28.08 7.73 -9.21
C LYS A 5 27.50 6.35 -9.52
N ALA A 6 27.20 5.55 -8.50
CA ALA A 6 26.60 4.24 -8.69
C ALA A 6 25.18 4.35 -9.25
N SER A 7 24.89 3.57 -10.29
CA SER A 7 23.58 3.53 -10.91
C SER A 7 22.52 2.95 -9.96
N ASP A 8 21.26 3.31 -10.19
CA ASP A 8 20.13 2.82 -9.41
C ASP A 8 20.05 1.28 -9.43
N GLN A 9 20.36 0.65 -10.56
CA GLN A 9 20.40 -0.80 -10.68
C GLN A 9 21.47 -1.42 -9.76
N HIS A 10 22.67 -0.82 -9.73
CA HIS A 10 23.75 -1.31 -8.89
C HIS A 10 23.42 -1.13 -7.40
N LYS A 11 22.81 0.00 -7.04
CA LYS A 11 22.33 0.27 -5.67
C LYS A 11 21.24 -0.73 -5.26
N ALA A 12 20.31 -1.05 -6.15
CA ALA A 12 19.26 -2.04 -5.90
C ALA A 12 19.83 -3.46 -5.71
N GLN A 13 20.80 -3.87 -6.52
CA GLN A 13 21.46 -5.17 -6.39
C GLN A 13 22.20 -5.31 -5.05
N VAL A 14 22.98 -4.29 -4.68
CA VAL A 14 23.68 -4.28 -3.39
C VAL A 14 22.68 -4.29 -2.23
N ALA A 15 21.60 -3.51 -2.32
CA ALA A 15 20.57 -3.49 -1.29
C ALA A 15 19.85 -4.84 -1.15
N ALA A 16 19.54 -5.52 -2.26
CA ALA A 16 18.94 -6.84 -2.24
C ALA A 16 19.84 -7.87 -1.54
N ALA A 17 21.13 -7.89 -1.89
CA ALA A 17 22.11 -8.77 -1.25
C ALA A 17 22.26 -8.47 0.25
N LEU A 18 22.22 -7.19 0.65
CA LEU A 18 22.28 -6.78 2.06
C LEU A 18 21.07 -7.27 2.85
N LEU A 19 19.86 -7.08 2.31
CA LEU A 19 18.62 -7.57 2.94
C LEU A 19 18.59 -9.09 3.03
N GLU A 20 19.03 -9.80 1.99
CA GLU A 20 19.11 -11.26 1.96
C GLU A 20 20.04 -11.81 3.04
N ASN A 21 21.18 -11.15 3.25
CA ASN A 21 22.16 -11.52 4.29
C ASN A 21 21.83 -10.94 5.68
N GLY A 22 20.69 -10.25 5.83
CA GLY A 22 20.30 -9.59 7.09
C GLY A 22 21.29 -8.54 7.59
N SER A 23 22.16 -8.02 6.72
CA SER A 23 23.26 -7.12 7.06
C SER A 23 23.03 -5.76 6.41
N GLY A 24 23.29 -4.65 7.13
CA GLY A 24 23.13 -3.31 6.55
C GLY A 24 21.68 -2.89 6.28
N ILE A 25 20.71 -3.50 6.98
CA ILE A 25 19.28 -3.20 6.87
C ILE A 25 19.02 -1.69 7.04
N SER A 26 19.68 -1.07 8.02
CA SER A 26 19.55 0.37 8.29
C SER A 26 19.99 1.25 7.12
N ASP A 27 21.12 0.94 6.46
CA ASP A 27 21.60 1.70 5.29
C ASP A 27 20.62 1.55 4.10
N VAL A 28 20.03 0.36 3.92
CA VAL A 28 19.06 0.08 2.87
C VAL A 28 17.74 0.82 3.13
N MET A 29 17.29 0.87 4.39
CA MET A 29 16.13 1.65 4.80
C MET A 29 16.35 3.15 4.62
N GLU A 30 17.51 3.66 5.02
CA GLU A 30 17.85 5.08 4.84
C GLU A 30 17.84 5.45 3.34
N LEU A 31 18.42 4.59 2.50
CA LEU A 31 18.37 4.76 1.05
C LEU A 31 16.92 4.80 0.55
N ALA A 32 16.07 3.86 0.97
CA ALA A 32 14.66 3.84 0.59
C ALA A 32 13.92 5.12 1.00
N LYS A 33 14.11 5.60 2.24
CA LYS A 33 13.55 6.88 2.71
C LYS A 33 14.03 8.06 1.87
N SER A 34 15.32 8.10 1.53
CA SER A 34 15.85 9.15 0.65
C SER A 34 15.21 9.14 -0.74
N THR A 35 14.90 7.95 -1.28
CA THR A 35 14.20 7.84 -2.57
C THR A 35 12.75 8.27 -2.49
N LEU A 36 12.08 8.19 -1.34
CA LEU A 36 10.72 8.70 -1.16
C LEU A 36 10.70 10.24 -1.20
N GLN A 37 11.69 10.88 -0.59
CA GLN A 37 11.84 12.34 -0.58
C GLN A 37 12.28 12.89 -1.93
N ASN A 38 13.14 12.15 -2.65
CA ASN A 38 13.71 12.60 -3.92
C ASN A 38 13.10 11.79 -5.10
N GLY A 39 12.16 12.40 -5.82
CA GLY A 39 11.47 11.78 -6.95
C GLY A 39 12.34 11.37 -8.14
N LYS A 40 13.66 11.65 -8.11
CA LYS A 40 14.61 11.29 -9.17
C LYS A 40 14.90 9.79 -9.25
N HIS A 41 14.76 9.06 -8.15
CA HIS A 41 15.16 7.64 -8.06
C HIS A 41 13.95 6.69 -7.98
N LEU A 42 12.94 6.91 -8.83
CA LEU A 42 11.71 6.10 -8.89
C LEU A 42 12.01 4.60 -9.09
N SER A 43 12.87 4.25 -10.05
CA SER A 43 13.23 2.86 -10.31
C SER A 43 13.85 2.17 -9.10
N LEU A 44 14.75 2.87 -8.39
CA LEU A 44 15.35 2.37 -7.16
C LEU A 44 14.31 2.22 -6.04
N ARG A 45 13.42 3.19 -5.87
CA ARG A 45 12.33 3.14 -4.87
C ARG A 45 11.47 1.89 -5.03
N TYR A 46 11.08 1.57 -6.27
CA TYR A 46 10.26 0.38 -6.56
C TYR A 46 11.04 -0.92 -6.37
N ALA A 47 12.31 -0.96 -6.78
CA ALA A 47 13.15 -2.14 -6.59
C ALA A 47 13.33 -2.44 -5.10
N LEU A 48 13.65 -1.42 -4.29
CA LEU A 48 13.78 -1.54 -2.84
C LEU A 48 12.46 -1.98 -2.19
N GLY A 49 11.35 -1.35 -2.56
CA GLY A 49 10.03 -1.67 -2.02
C GLY A 49 9.61 -3.13 -2.25
N LYS A 50 9.86 -3.66 -3.45
CA LYS A 50 9.62 -5.09 -3.75
C LYS A 50 10.49 -6.02 -2.90
N GLU A 51 11.69 -5.59 -2.55
CA GLU A 51 12.62 -6.36 -1.76
C GLU A 51 12.21 -6.40 -0.29
N PHE A 52 11.79 -5.27 0.28
CA PHE A 52 11.22 -5.24 1.64
C PHE A 52 9.97 -6.11 1.76
N ALA A 53 9.16 -6.21 0.70
CA ALA A 53 7.96 -7.06 0.66
C ALA A 53 8.25 -8.57 0.74
N LYS A 54 9.52 -8.99 0.64
CA LYS A 54 9.92 -10.40 0.79
C LYS A 54 10.14 -10.83 2.25
N TYR A 55 10.62 -9.93 3.11
CA TYR A 55 11.19 -10.32 4.41
C TYR A 55 10.28 -10.05 5.62
N GLY A 56 9.36 -9.08 5.55
CA GLY A 56 8.40 -8.82 6.62
C GLY A 56 9.01 -8.45 7.98
N SER A 57 10.23 -7.89 8.00
CA SER A 57 10.92 -7.50 9.24
C SER A 57 10.18 -6.36 9.96
N PRO A 58 10.01 -6.42 11.29
CA PRO A 58 9.34 -5.36 12.05
C PRO A 58 10.00 -3.99 11.92
N GLU A 59 11.31 -3.94 11.62
CA GLU A 59 12.04 -2.69 11.35
C GLU A 59 11.45 -1.91 10.16
N PHE A 60 10.79 -2.59 9.22
CA PHE A 60 10.19 -1.96 8.04
C PHE A 60 8.85 -1.29 8.31
N ALA A 61 8.31 -1.36 9.53
CA ALA A 61 7.02 -0.76 9.85
C ALA A 61 6.96 0.74 9.52
N ASP A 62 7.97 1.50 9.93
CA ASP A 62 8.06 2.94 9.66
C ASP A 62 8.19 3.25 8.16
N LEU A 63 9.00 2.45 7.45
CA LEU A 63 9.14 2.59 6.00
C LEU A 63 7.82 2.27 5.28
N CYS A 64 7.12 1.22 5.71
CA CYS A 64 5.85 0.79 5.15
C CYS A 64 4.79 1.89 5.29
N ALA A 65 4.71 2.55 6.46
CA ALA A 65 3.84 3.71 6.66
C ALA A 65 4.11 4.81 5.62
N GLN A 66 5.37 5.20 5.45
CA GLN A 66 5.76 6.25 4.48
C GLN A 66 5.43 5.88 3.03
N TYR A 67 5.55 4.60 2.65
CA TYR A 67 5.13 4.15 1.33
C TYR A 67 3.61 4.26 1.15
N ILE A 68 2.82 3.89 2.15
CA ILE A 68 1.34 3.93 2.10
C ILE A 68 0.82 5.37 2.05
N GLU A 69 1.48 6.28 2.78
CA GLU A 69 1.16 7.71 2.79
C GLU A 69 1.53 8.42 1.47
N SER A 70 2.28 7.76 0.59
CA SER A 70 2.66 8.32 -0.71
C SER A 70 1.44 8.63 -1.57
N THR A 71 1.46 9.81 -2.21
CA THR A 71 0.45 10.20 -3.21
C THR A 71 0.61 9.45 -4.53
N ASP A 72 1.77 8.84 -4.76
CA ASP A 72 2.03 8.05 -5.96
C ASP A 72 1.37 6.66 -5.83
N PRO A 73 0.41 6.30 -6.71
CA PRO A 73 -0.33 5.05 -6.59
C PRO A 73 0.55 3.80 -6.63
N ALA A 74 1.63 3.80 -7.40
CA ALA A 74 2.52 2.64 -7.49
C ALA A 74 3.36 2.48 -6.20
N THR A 75 3.82 3.58 -5.62
CA THR A 75 4.54 3.61 -4.34
C THR A 75 3.61 3.16 -3.21
N GLN A 76 2.38 3.68 -3.14
CA GLN A 76 1.37 3.23 -2.18
C GLN A 76 1.03 1.74 -2.36
N GLY A 77 0.87 1.29 -3.60
CA GLY A 77 0.64 -0.12 -3.92
C GLY A 77 1.78 -1.04 -3.46
N THR A 78 3.01 -0.55 -3.53
CA THR A 78 4.20 -1.24 -3.01
C THR A 78 4.21 -1.26 -1.48
N GLY A 79 3.82 -0.16 -0.83
CA GLY A 79 3.63 -0.11 0.63
C GLY A 79 2.66 -1.18 1.13
N LEU A 80 1.57 -1.40 0.40
CA LEU A 80 0.62 -2.48 0.67
C LEU A 80 1.23 -3.88 0.52
N ASP A 81 2.16 -4.10 -0.41
CA ASP A 81 2.88 -5.38 -0.53
C ASP A 81 3.79 -5.62 0.68
N ILE A 82 4.49 -4.58 1.13
CA ILE A 82 5.33 -4.65 2.33
C ILE A 82 4.46 -4.94 3.56
N PHE A 83 3.31 -4.27 3.67
CA PHE A 83 2.35 -4.49 4.75
C PHE A 83 1.79 -5.92 4.75
N ALA A 84 1.43 -6.45 3.58
CA ALA A 84 0.87 -7.80 3.46
C ALA A 84 1.82 -8.87 4.03
N LYS A 85 3.13 -8.66 3.91
CA LYS A 85 4.15 -9.56 4.45
C LYS A 85 4.38 -9.38 5.95
N GLY A 86 4.55 -8.13 6.41
CA GLY A 86 4.94 -7.85 7.80
C GLY A 86 3.81 -7.62 8.79
N LYS A 87 2.58 -7.33 8.31
CA LYS A 87 1.35 -7.16 9.10
C LYS A 87 1.53 -6.21 10.29
N TYR A 88 2.23 -5.09 10.08
CA TYR A 88 2.64 -4.18 11.15
C TYR A 88 1.43 -3.53 11.83
N SER A 89 1.27 -3.73 13.13
CA SER A 89 0.16 -3.18 13.91
C SER A 89 0.08 -1.64 13.83
N SER A 90 1.22 -0.95 13.78
CA SER A 90 1.29 0.50 13.64
C SER A 90 0.75 1.03 12.31
N VAL A 91 0.75 0.20 11.27
CA VAL A 91 0.36 0.56 9.90
C VAL A 91 -1.08 0.14 9.59
N MET A 92 -1.68 -0.72 10.42
CA MET A 92 -3.04 -1.23 10.25
C MET A 92 -4.07 -0.12 10.04
N GLN A 93 -3.99 0.98 10.79
CA GLN A 93 -4.96 2.06 10.68
C GLN A 93 -4.87 2.75 9.30
N ALA A 94 -3.66 3.04 8.81
CA ALA A 94 -3.47 3.65 7.49
C ALA A 94 -4.01 2.75 6.36
N VAL A 95 -3.84 1.43 6.48
CA VAL A 95 -4.38 0.45 5.52
C VAL A 95 -5.90 0.39 5.58
N ARG A 96 -6.51 0.42 6.78
CA ARG A 96 -7.97 0.49 6.96
C ARG A 96 -8.55 1.74 6.33
N ASP A 97 -7.94 2.89 6.60
CA ASP A 97 -8.39 4.16 6.03
C ASP A 97 -8.32 4.14 4.49
N LEU A 98 -7.30 3.46 3.93
CA LEU A 98 -7.17 3.28 2.49
C LEU A 98 -8.19 2.28 1.93
N ALA A 99 -8.57 1.27 2.70
CA ALA A 99 -9.55 0.25 2.32
C ALA A 99 -11.01 0.72 2.44
N GLN A 100 -11.30 1.70 3.30
CA GLN A 100 -12.66 2.16 3.60
C GLN A 100 -13.52 2.43 2.35
N PRO A 101 -13.04 3.15 1.32
CA PRO A 101 -13.85 3.39 0.13
C PRO A 101 -14.28 2.10 -0.59
N ALA A 102 -13.42 1.07 -0.58
CA ALA A 102 -13.73 -0.22 -1.17
C ALA A 102 -14.70 -1.06 -0.31
N TYR A 103 -14.71 -0.85 1.01
CA TYR A 103 -15.74 -1.43 1.87
C TYR A 103 -17.10 -0.77 1.64
N ASP A 104 -17.12 0.57 1.54
CA ASP A 104 -18.35 1.33 1.29
C ASP A 104 -18.98 0.93 -0.06
N GLU A 105 -18.18 0.81 -1.13
CA GLU A 105 -18.64 0.31 -2.45
C GLU A 105 -19.22 -1.10 -2.36
N ALA A 106 -18.58 -2.00 -1.60
CA ALA A 106 -19.06 -3.36 -1.43
C ALA A 106 -20.39 -3.41 -0.66
N ALA A 107 -20.53 -2.62 0.40
CA ALA A 107 -21.76 -2.53 1.18
C ALA A 107 -22.92 -1.93 0.37
N GLU A 108 -22.66 -0.90 -0.43
CA GLU A 108 -23.67 -0.32 -1.33
C GLU A 108 -24.13 -1.34 -2.39
N LYS A 109 -23.18 -2.10 -2.95
CA LYS A 109 -23.50 -3.15 -3.92
C LYS A 109 -24.36 -4.26 -3.31
N GLU A 110 -24.02 -4.72 -2.11
CA GLU A 110 -24.78 -5.76 -1.41
C GLU A 110 -26.19 -5.28 -1.05
N ALA A 111 -26.33 -4.04 -0.57
CA ALA A 111 -27.64 -3.46 -0.26
C ALA A 111 -28.54 -3.36 -1.50
N ARG A 112 -27.97 -2.96 -2.65
CA ARG A 112 -28.70 -2.95 -3.92
C ARG A 112 -29.11 -4.34 -4.36
N GLU A 113 -28.20 -5.31 -4.31
CA GLU A 113 -28.51 -6.71 -4.69
C GLU A 113 -29.64 -7.28 -3.83
N LYS A 114 -29.63 -7.03 -2.51
CA LYS A 114 -30.73 -7.42 -1.62
C LYS A 114 -32.05 -6.75 -1.98
N ALA A 115 -32.05 -5.43 -2.21
CA ALA A 115 -33.27 -4.71 -2.60
C ALA A 115 -33.88 -5.25 -3.91
N LEU A 116 -33.04 -5.60 -4.90
CA LEU A 116 -33.50 -6.23 -6.14
C LEU A 116 -34.09 -7.63 -5.91
N LEU A 117 -33.50 -8.43 -5.02
CA LEU A 117 -33.99 -9.76 -4.65
C LEU A 117 -35.32 -9.71 -3.88
N GLU A 118 -35.53 -8.67 -3.08
CA GLU A 118 -36.73 -8.47 -2.27
C GLU A 118 -37.88 -7.81 -3.07
N GLY A 119 -37.68 -7.50 -4.36
CA GLY A 119 -38.70 -6.92 -5.23
C GLY A 119 -39.01 -5.44 -4.94
N ASP A 120 -38.16 -4.76 -4.18
CA ASP A 120 -38.34 -3.36 -3.78
C ASP A 120 -37.65 -2.43 -4.78
N GLU A 121 -38.33 -2.18 -5.91
CA GLU A 121 -37.85 -1.31 -6.99
C GLU A 121 -37.69 0.16 -6.57
N SER A 122 -38.15 0.54 -5.37
CA SER A 122 -38.14 1.93 -4.88
C SER A 122 -36.76 2.40 -4.39
N ASN A 123 -35.81 1.49 -4.19
CA ASN A 123 -34.45 1.79 -3.71
C ASN A 123 -33.35 1.61 -4.79
N ALA A 124 -33.71 1.43 -6.06
CA ALA A 124 -32.78 1.05 -7.13
C ALA A 124 -31.81 2.15 -7.60
N LYS A 125 -31.90 3.38 -7.05
CA LYS A 125 -31.00 4.49 -7.40
C LYS A 125 -30.61 5.25 -6.14
N PRO A 126 -29.32 5.26 -5.73
CA PRO A 126 -28.89 6.23 -4.76
C PRO A 126 -29.03 7.60 -5.38
N ASP A 127 -29.63 8.47 -4.59
CA ASP A 127 -29.59 9.91 -4.75
C ASP A 127 -28.16 10.35 -5.08
N ALA A 128 -27.99 10.92 -6.27
CA ALA A 128 -26.71 11.33 -6.84
C ALA A 128 -26.11 12.57 -6.15
N THR A 129 -26.60 12.97 -4.97
CA THR A 129 -26.33 14.32 -4.44
C THR A 129 -25.60 14.42 -3.10
N GLU A 130 -25.23 13.33 -2.41
CA GLU A 130 -24.27 13.43 -1.30
C GLU A 130 -22.83 13.16 -1.75
N LYS A 131 -22.29 14.10 -2.55
CA LYS A 131 -20.84 14.25 -2.75
C LYS A 131 -20.15 14.72 -1.46
N LYS A 132 -20.17 13.89 -0.40
CA LYS A 132 -19.24 14.01 0.72
C LYS A 132 -17.86 13.53 0.26
N LYS A 133 -17.09 14.43 -0.38
CA LYS A 133 -15.61 14.36 -0.57
C LYS A 133 -15.06 12.91 -0.66
N THR A 134 -15.59 12.11 -1.58
CA THR A 134 -15.34 10.66 -1.55
C THR A 134 -13.92 10.39 -2.04
N ARG A 135 -13.10 9.77 -1.18
CA ARG A 135 -11.85 9.11 -1.60
C ARG A 135 -12.25 8.14 -2.72
N VAL A 136 -11.79 8.38 -3.95
CA VAL A 136 -12.14 7.56 -5.12
C VAL A 136 -11.72 6.12 -4.86
N VAL A 137 -12.64 5.16 -5.02
CA VAL A 137 -12.29 3.74 -4.99
C VAL A 137 -11.31 3.47 -6.12
N ASN A 138 -10.09 3.09 -5.76
CA ASN A 138 -9.01 2.81 -6.69
C ASN A 138 -8.45 1.40 -6.46
N GLN A 139 -7.54 0.97 -7.34
CA GLN A 139 -6.91 -0.35 -7.23
C GLN A 139 -6.26 -0.60 -5.86
N ASN A 140 -5.66 0.43 -5.26
CA ASN A 140 -5.00 0.33 -3.95
C ASN A 140 -6.01 0.16 -2.81
N SER A 141 -7.15 0.84 -2.85
CA SER A 141 -8.22 0.66 -1.85
C SER A 141 -8.78 -0.76 -1.87
N ARG A 142 -9.01 -1.33 -3.06
CA ARG A 142 -9.44 -2.72 -3.24
C ARG A 142 -8.37 -3.71 -2.78
N LYS A 143 -7.09 -3.42 -3.08
CA LYS A 143 -5.95 -4.21 -2.62
C LYS A 143 -5.83 -4.17 -1.09
N ALA A 144 -5.96 -3.00 -0.48
CA ALA A 144 -5.94 -2.81 0.97
C ALA A 144 -7.07 -3.60 1.65
N LYS A 145 -8.30 -3.50 1.14
CA LYS A 145 -9.44 -4.31 1.59
C LYS A 145 -9.12 -5.81 1.53
N LYS A 146 -8.63 -6.30 0.39
CA LYS A 146 -8.29 -7.72 0.22
C LYS A 146 -7.21 -8.19 1.20
N ILE A 147 -6.20 -7.36 1.47
CA ILE A 147 -5.15 -7.67 2.44
C ILE A 147 -5.73 -7.75 3.86
N LEU A 148 -6.57 -6.80 4.24
CA LEU A 148 -7.22 -6.79 5.56
C LEU A 148 -8.16 -7.98 5.74
N ASP A 149 -8.97 -8.30 4.73
CA ASP A 149 -9.86 -9.47 4.73
C ASP A 149 -9.07 -10.78 4.93
N TYR A 150 -7.83 -10.88 4.40
CA TYR A 150 -6.97 -12.04 4.57
C TYR A 150 -6.26 -12.11 5.94
N ILE A 151 -6.01 -10.95 6.58
CA ILE A 151 -5.30 -10.88 7.87
C ILE A 151 -6.28 -10.98 9.06
N GLY A 152 -7.49 -10.46 8.90
CA GLY A 152 -8.51 -10.40 9.96
C GLY A 152 -9.55 -11.52 9.94
N GLY A 153 -9.43 -12.47 9.01
CA GLY A 153 -10.25 -13.69 8.95
C GLY A 153 -9.74 -14.81 9.86
#